data_AF-A0A174IJ57-F1
#
_entry.id   AF-A0A174IJ57-F1
#
_cell.length_a   1.000
_cell.length_b   1.000
_cell.length_c   1.000
_cell.angle_alpha   90.00
_cell.angle_beta   90.00
_cell.angle_gamma   90.00
#
_symmetry.space_group_name_H-M   'P 1'
#
loop_
_entity.id
_entity.type
_entity.pdbx_description
1 polymer ?
#
loop_
_entity_poly.entity_id
_entity_poly.type
_entity_poly.pdbx_seq_one_letter_code
_entity_poly.pdbx_strand_id
1 'polypeptide(L)'
;MGKRYNPENFVDRVYMDSKFAELRTELITYFDGRLRELQEGICTESKSLAAGKKATTPVRKQEGEPDPYMIWKMNMNKRGTELAKKYPKQNDSLNTVLRKIYLKMDRQYGVCLAQEVKDCKGGSDKKPSTLEAISRSEKLRNLFESILYNMEDECKLREEKTQAADAAMLARTRQEIIQPLIDARNDHSIYGSATYSAVGARMRKKGIDFESVEAAYRGKTGIKRKIKHNELIDNDADLKKKFAETVAEMLHEAGKADHERAS
;
A
#
# COMPACT_ATOMS: atom_id res chain seq x y z
N MET A 1 26.92 -33.67 32.84
CA MET A 1 28.02 -33.19 31.96
C MET A 1 27.72 -31.76 31.55
N GLY A 2 28.63 -30.83 31.84
CA GLY A 2 28.42 -29.38 31.64
C GLY A 2 28.45 -28.97 30.17
N LYS A 3 27.51 -28.11 29.76
CA LYS A 3 27.55 -27.41 28.47
C LYS A 3 28.75 -26.46 28.50
N ARG A 4 29.72 -26.70 27.62
CA ARG A 4 30.86 -25.81 27.39
C ARG A 4 30.35 -24.49 26.80
N TYR A 5 30.63 -23.40 27.51
CA TYR A 5 30.41 -22.04 27.04
C TYR A 5 31.32 -21.79 25.83
N ASN A 6 30.74 -21.33 24.70
CA ASN A 6 31.46 -21.08 23.46
C ASN A 6 31.75 -19.58 23.34
N PRO A 7 33.01 -19.11 23.51
CA PRO A 7 33.34 -17.67 23.58
C PRO A 7 33.27 -16.92 22.24
N GLU A 8 33.07 -17.63 21.13
CA GLU A 8 32.99 -17.05 19.76
C GLU A 8 31.71 -16.21 19.50
N ASN A 9 30.72 -16.27 20.40
CA ASN A 9 29.46 -15.50 20.27
C ASN A 9 29.38 -14.27 21.17
N PHE A 10 30.50 -13.83 21.77
CA PHE A 10 30.51 -12.60 22.57
C PHE A 10 30.62 -11.38 21.65
N VAL A 11 29.48 -10.91 21.16
CA VAL A 11 29.38 -9.59 20.54
C VAL A 11 29.59 -8.56 21.64
N ASP A 12 30.76 -7.90 21.64
CA ASP A 12 31.06 -6.83 22.59
C ASP A 12 30.03 -5.70 22.41
N ARG A 13 29.13 -5.61 23.39
CA ARG A 13 28.03 -4.66 23.39
C ARG A 13 28.53 -3.22 23.34
N VAL A 14 29.70 -2.95 23.94
CA VAL A 14 30.33 -1.63 23.92
C VAL A 14 30.81 -1.29 22.51
N TYR A 15 31.38 -2.27 21.79
CA TYR A 15 31.78 -2.11 20.40
C TYR A 15 30.58 -1.85 19.47
N MET A 16 29.48 -2.61 19.63
CA MET A 16 28.27 -2.40 18.83
C MET A 16 27.64 -1.03 19.12
N ASP A 17 27.56 -0.63 20.38
CA ASP A 17 27.01 0.68 20.77
C ASP A 17 27.88 1.83 20.21
N SER A 18 29.21 1.67 20.18
CA SER A 18 30.12 2.61 19.53
C SER A 18 29.86 2.71 18.01
N LYS A 19 29.68 1.57 17.32
CA LYS A 19 29.40 1.56 15.89
C LYS A 19 28.03 2.13 15.53
N PHE A 20 27.02 1.91 16.38
CA PHE A 20 25.72 2.57 16.22
C PHE A 20 25.80 4.07 16.46
N ALA A 21 26.61 4.55 17.41
CA ALA A 21 26.82 5.98 17.65
C ALA A 21 27.55 6.67 16.49
N GLU A 22 28.59 6.03 15.93
CA GLU A 22 29.28 6.50 14.73
C GLU A 22 28.31 6.64 13.55
N LEU A 23 27.55 5.57 13.24
CA LEU A 23 26.59 5.58 12.14
C LEU A 23 25.49 6.65 12.31
N ARG A 24 25.00 6.84 13.55
CA ARG A 24 24.02 7.89 13.84
C ARG A 24 24.60 9.28 13.57
N THR A 25 25.85 9.50 13.97
CA THR A 25 26.53 10.79 13.79
C THR A 25 26.78 11.06 12.31
N GLU A 26 27.20 10.06 11.54
CA GLU A 26 27.37 10.15 10.09
C GLU A 26 26.06 10.48 9.38
N LEU A 27 24.96 9.80 9.74
CA LEU A 27 23.64 10.07 9.16
C LEU A 27 23.16 11.48 9.48
N ILE A 28 23.27 11.93 10.74
CA ILE A 28 22.89 13.29 11.14
C ILE A 28 23.71 14.31 10.34
N THR A 29 25.02 14.12 10.25
CA THR A 29 25.91 15.04 9.53
C THR A 29 25.58 15.08 8.03
N TYR A 30 25.30 13.93 7.43
CA TYR A 30 24.90 13.82 6.02
C TYR A 30 23.60 14.57 5.75
N PHE A 31 22.57 14.35 6.57
CA PHE A 31 21.29 15.02 6.40
C PHE A 31 21.37 16.52 6.70
N ASP A 32 22.13 16.94 7.71
CA ASP A 32 22.35 18.36 8.02
C ASP A 32 23.13 19.08 6.90
N GLY A 33 24.12 18.42 6.29
CA GLY A 33 24.83 18.94 5.13
C GLY A 33 23.91 19.12 3.93
N ARG A 34 23.13 18.09 3.60
CA ARG A 34 22.18 18.12 2.49
C ARG A 34 21.05 19.13 2.71
N LEU A 35 20.59 19.30 3.95
CA LEU A 35 19.58 20.30 4.31
C LEU A 35 20.14 21.72 4.15
N ARG A 36 21.40 21.94 4.51
CA ARG A 36 22.10 23.23 4.36
C ARG A 36 22.30 23.58 2.89
N GLU A 37 22.73 22.63 2.05
CA GLU A 37 22.83 22.81 0.60
C GLU A 37 21.46 23.19 -0.02
N LEU A 38 20.39 22.54 0.41
CA LEU A 38 19.02 22.87 0.01
C LEU A 38 18.61 24.28 0.46
N GLN A 39 18.93 24.67 1.69
CA GLN A 39 18.64 26.01 2.21
C GLN A 39 19.46 27.10 1.51
N GLU A 40 20.71 26.83 1.15
CA GLU A 40 21.57 27.74 0.40
C GLU A 40 21.12 27.88 -1.06
N GLY A 41 20.65 26.80 -1.70
CA GLY A 41 19.98 26.85 -3.01
C GLY A 41 18.72 27.71 -3.00
N ILE A 42 17.87 27.57 -1.98
CA ILE A 42 16.64 28.36 -1.84
C ILE A 42 16.97 29.84 -1.54
N CYS A 43 17.99 30.13 -0.72
CA CYS A 43 18.43 31.50 -0.43
C CYS A 43 19.09 32.21 -1.62
N THR A 44 19.81 31.47 -2.47
CA THR A 44 20.45 32.02 -3.68
C THR A 44 19.42 32.31 -4.78
N GLU A 45 18.40 31.47 -4.94
CA GLU A 45 17.24 31.75 -5.80
C GLU A 45 16.37 32.91 -5.27
N SER A 46 16.23 33.03 -3.94
CA SER A 46 15.47 34.14 -3.33
C SER A 46 16.20 35.50 -3.46
N LYS A 47 17.54 35.51 -3.48
CA LYS A 47 18.33 36.74 -3.70
C LYS A 47 18.29 37.24 -5.15
N SER A 48 18.15 36.35 -6.14
CA SER A 48 18.00 36.78 -7.54
C SER A 48 16.63 37.42 -7.81
N LEU A 49 15.59 37.01 -7.08
CA LEU A 49 14.24 37.57 -7.14
C LEU A 49 14.06 38.91 -6.39
N ALA A 50 14.96 39.24 -5.45
CA ALA A 50 14.86 40.46 -4.63
C ALA A 50 15.42 41.73 -5.29
N ALA A 51 16.18 41.62 -6.40
CA ALA A 51 16.83 42.76 -7.06
C ALA A 51 15.92 43.55 -8.03
N GLY A 52 14.68 43.12 -8.25
CA GLY A 52 13.76 43.71 -9.23
C GLY A 52 12.51 44.36 -8.65
N LYS A 53 12.65 45.39 -7.78
CA LYS A 53 11.51 46.27 -7.45
C LYS A 53 11.80 47.70 -7.90
N LYS A 54 11.39 48.03 -9.14
CA LYS A 54 11.04 49.40 -9.53
C LYS A 54 9.85 49.41 -10.49
N ALA A 55 8.88 50.23 -10.08
CA ALA A 55 7.89 50.98 -10.86
C ALA A 55 6.86 50.21 -11.72
N THR A 56 5.61 50.47 -11.35
CA THR A 56 4.34 50.15 -12.00
C THR A 56 4.26 50.67 -13.44
N THR A 57 3.96 49.76 -14.38
CA THR A 57 3.27 50.06 -15.64
C THR A 57 2.49 48.81 -16.08
N PRO A 58 1.27 48.94 -16.63
CA PRO A 58 0.43 47.78 -16.93
C PRO A 58 0.93 47.12 -18.22
N VAL A 59 1.65 46.00 -18.07
CA VAL A 59 2.12 45.22 -19.21
C VAL A 59 1.01 44.26 -19.66
N ARG A 60 0.55 44.52 -20.88
CA ARG A 60 -0.32 43.71 -21.72
C ARG A 60 0.13 42.24 -21.69
N LYS A 61 -0.76 41.32 -21.30
CA LYS A 61 -0.52 39.87 -21.29
C LYS A 61 -0.02 39.41 -22.66
N GLN A 62 1.22 38.91 -22.71
CA GLN A 62 1.70 38.13 -23.85
C GLN A 62 1.32 36.66 -23.61
N GLU A 63 0.71 36.07 -24.62
CA GLU A 63 0.40 34.65 -24.72
C GLU A 63 1.70 33.85 -24.87
N GLY A 64 1.86 32.77 -24.09
CA GLY A 64 2.90 31.78 -24.35
C GLY A 64 3.27 30.87 -23.18
N GLU A 65 3.31 31.38 -21.96
CA GLU A 65 3.72 30.58 -20.80
C GLU A 65 2.52 30.20 -19.94
N PRO A 66 2.23 28.90 -19.74
CA PRO A 66 1.11 28.48 -18.91
C PRO A 66 1.33 28.97 -17.48
N ASP A 67 0.32 29.66 -16.94
CA ASP A 67 0.28 30.15 -15.57
C ASP A 67 0.82 29.09 -14.58
N PRO A 68 1.80 29.40 -13.71
CA PRO A 68 2.34 28.46 -12.72
C PRO A 68 1.27 27.71 -11.91
N TYR A 69 0.11 28.33 -11.67
CA TYR A 69 -1.03 27.69 -11.01
C TYR A 69 -1.67 26.59 -11.88
N MET A 70 -1.77 26.83 -13.19
CA MET A 70 -2.27 25.85 -14.14
C MET A 70 -1.31 24.69 -14.33
N ILE A 71 0.01 24.97 -14.38
CA ILE A 71 1.05 23.92 -14.43
C ILE A 71 0.91 22.99 -13.21
N TRP A 72 0.78 23.57 -12.01
CA TRP A 72 0.60 22.80 -10.78
C TRP A 72 -0.66 21.92 -10.82
N LYS A 73 -1.81 22.49 -11.20
CA LYS A 73 -3.07 21.74 -11.32
C LYS A 73 -2.98 20.58 -12.31
N MET A 74 -2.34 20.81 -13.46
CA MET A 74 -2.13 19.76 -14.46
C MET A 74 -1.24 18.63 -13.92
N ASN A 75 -0.16 18.98 -13.22
CA ASN A 75 0.72 18.00 -12.59
C ASN A 75 -0.02 17.16 -11.54
N MET A 76 -0.78 17.81 -10.65
CA MET A 76 -1.55 17.10 -9.62
C MET A 76 -2.64 16.19 -10.18
N ASN A 77 -3.35 16.63 -11.23
CA ASN A 77 -4.32 15.78 -11.92
C ASN A 77 -3.64 14.59 -12.59
N LYS A 78 -2.48 14.79 -13.22
CA LYS A 78 -1.70 13.72 -13.83
C LYS A 78 -1.28 12.70 -12.77
N ARG A 79 -0.66 13.14 -11.66
CA ARG A 79 -0.25 12.26 -10.56
C ARG A 79 -1.42 11.51 -9.93
N GLY A 80 -2.52 12.20 -9.62
CA GLY A 80 -3.71 11.56 -9.09
C GLY A 80 -4.32 10.53 -10.06
N THR A 81 -4.25 10.78 -11.36
CA THR A 81 -4.70 9.84 -12.39
C THR A 81 -3.78 8.62 -12.46
N GLU A 82 -2.47 8.80 -12.44
CA GLU A 82 -1.51 7.70 -12.42
C GLU A 82 -1.61 6.87 -11.14
N LEU A 83 -1.86 7.50 -9.99
CA LEU A 83 -2.12 6.79 -8.74
C LEU A 83 -3.38 5.90 -8.86
N ALA A 84 -4.47 6.42 -9.42
CA ALA A 84 -5.69 5.64 -9.62
C ALA A 84 -5.49 4.48 -10.62
N LYS A 85 -4.74 4.71 -11.71
CA LYS A 85 -4.38 3.65 -12.67
C LYS A 85 -3.52 2.56 -12.07
N LYS A 86 -2.53 2.94 -11.25
CA LYS A 86 -1.58 2.00 -10.65
C LYS A 86 -2.21 1.17 -9.53
N TYR A 87 -3.12 1.77 -8.77
CA TYR A 87 -3.75 1.16 -7.59
C TYR A 87 -5.29 1.16 -7.67
N PRO A 88 -5.91 0.54 -8.69
CA PRO A 88 -7.34 0.66 -8.97
C PRO A 88 -8.23 0.07 -7.87
N LYS A 89 -7.74 -0.95 -7.15
CA LYS A 89 -8.44 -1.54 -5.99
C LYS A 89 -8.57 -0.57 -4.81
N GLN A 90 -7.66 0.40 -4.73
CA GLN A 90 -7.60 1.36 -3.62
C GLN A 90 -8.18 2.72 -4.03
N ASN A 91 -7.99 3.13 -5.28
CA ASN A 91 -8.46 4.37 -5.87
C ASN A 91 -8.99 4.08 -7.28
N ASP A 92 -10.31 4.06 -7.42
CA ASP A 92 -11.02 3.76 -8.67
C ASP A 92 -10.94 4.91 -9.70
N SER A 93 -10.77 6.16 -9.25
CA SER A 93 -10.70 7.32 -10.14
C SER A 93 -9.92 8.48 -9.52
N LEU A 94 -9.54 9.45 -10.38
CA LEU A 94 -8.98 10.73 -9.93
C LEU A 94 -9.91 11.42 -8.91
N ASN A 95 -11.22 11.38 -9.12
CA ASN A 95 -12.18 12.02 -8.22
C ASN A 95 -12.12 11.42 -6.80
N THR A 96 -11.92 10.10 -6.69
CA THR A 96 -11.76 9.43 -5.40
C THR A 96 -10.46 9.82 -4.72
N VAL A 97 -9.36 9.94 -5.48
CA VAL A 97 -8.08 10.45 -4.96
C VAL A 97 -8.26 11.88 -4.42
N LEU A 98 -8.80 12.79 -5.24
CA LEU A 98 -9.04 14.18 -4.84
C LEU A 98 -9.94 14.27 -3.61
N ARG A 99 -11.02 13.49 -3.56
CA ARG A 99 -11.94 13.45 -2.41
C ARG A 99 -11.22 13.05 -1.12
N LYS A 100 -10.36 12.03 -1.17
CA LYS A 100 -9.57 11.59 -0.01
C LYS A 100 -8.58 12.66 0.43
N ILE A 101 -7.92 13.34 -0.51
CA ILE A 101 -7.00 14.43 -0.19
C ILE A 101 -7.75 15.57 0.49
N TYR A 102 -8.86 16.02 -0.09
CA TYR A 102 -9.69 17.08 0.49
C TYR A 102 -10.19 16.72 1.89
N LEU A 103 -10.61 15.45 2.09
CA LEU A 103 -11.02 14.96 3.40
C LEU A 103 -9.89 14.99 4.42
N LYS A 104 -8.66 14.63 4.02
CA LYS A 104 -7.47 14.72 4.90
C LYS A 104 -7.15 16.18 5.21
N MET A 105 -7.13 17.07 4.22
CA MET A 105 -6.89 18.51 4.41
C MET A 105 -7.89 19.12 5.40
N ASP A 106 -9.18 18.81 5.25
CA ASP A 106 -10.25 19.30 6.13
C ASP A 106 -10.18 18.67 7.53
N ARG A 107 -10.20 17.34 7.63
CA ARG A 107 -10.33 16.63 8.93
C ARG A 107 -9.05 16.54 9.74
N GLN A 108 -7.90 16.39 9.09
CA GLN A 108 -6.61 16.17 9.77
C GLN A 108 -5.83 17.47 9.92
N TYR A 109 -5.93 18.36 8.94
CA TYR A 109 -5.15 19.60 8.89
C TYR A 109 -6.00 20.87 9.11
N GLY A 110 -7.32 20.73 9.32
CA GLY A 110 -8.21 21.83 9.68
C GLY A 110 -8.44 22.85 8.57
N VAL A 111 -8.17 22.50 7.31
CA VAL A 111 -8.34 23.41 6.17
C VAL A 111 -9.82 23.52 5.80
N CYS A 112 -10.42 24.67 6.05
CA CYS A 112 -11.80 24.94 5.65
C CYS A 112 -11.89 25.20 4.13
N LEU A 113 -11.91 24.14 3.33
CA LEU A 113 -11.91 24.22 1.85
C LEU A 113 -13.10 25.00 1.29
N ALA A 114 -14.23 25.03 1.99
CA ALA A 114 -15.39 25.83 1.61
C ALA A 114 -15.08 27.33 1.66
N GLN A 115 -14.31 27.77 2.66
CA GLN A 115 -13.89 29.15 2.80
C GLN A 115 -12.86 29.53 1.73
N GLU A 116 -11.87 28.66 1.47
CA GLU A 116 -10.87 28.87 0.41
C GLU A 116 -11.52 29.05 -0.98
N VAL A 117 -12.54 28.24 -1.31
CA VAL A 117 -13.30 28.38 -2.56
C VAL A 117 -14.09 29.68 -2.61
N LYS A 118 -14.63 30.13 -1.47
CA LYS A 118 -15.38 31.38 -1.38
C LYS A 118 -14.46 32.59 -1.60
N ASP A 119 -13.29 32.60 -0.96
CA ASP A 119 -12.30 33.67 -1.07
C ASP A 119 -11.68 33.72 -2.48
N CYS A 120 -11.54 32.55 -3.11
CA CYS A 120 -11.09 32.42 -4.49
C CYS A 120 -12.07 33.04 -5.52
N LYS A 121 -13.38 33.10 -5.22
CA LYS A 121 -14.41 33.53 -6.17
C LYS A 121 -14.25 35.00 -6.62
N GLY A 122 -13.68 35.87 -5.78
CA GLY A 122 -13.19 37.21 -6.16
C GLY A 122 -14.11 38.05 -7.07
N GLY A 123 -15.44 37.94 -6.91
CA GLY A 123 -16.44 38.66 -7.72
C GLY A 123 -16.85 38.03 -9.06
N SER A 124 -16.29 36.88 -9.46
CA SER A 124 -16.68 36.15 -10.68
C SER A 124 -17.92 35.28 -10.44
N ASP A 125 -18.85 35.23 -11.40
CA ASP A 125 -20.04 34.36 -11.31
C ASP A 125 -19.70 32.86 -11.38
N LYS A 126 -18.56 32.50 -11.98
CA LYS A 126 -18.12 31.12 -12.09
C LYS A 126 -17.56 30.64 -10.74
N LYS A 127 -18.14 29.55 -10.22
CA LYS A 127 -17.65 28.91 -8.99
C LYS A 127 -16.28 28.25 -9.26
N PRO A 128 -15.20 28.68 -8.61
CA PRO A 128 -13.89 28.04 -8.78
C PRO A 128 -13.94 26.61 -8.23
N SER A 129 -13.13 25.72 -8.81
CA SER A 129 -12.98 24.37 -8.26
C SER A 129 -12.14 24.39 -6.97
N THR A 130 -12.30 23.38 -6.11
CA THR A 130 -11.48 23.26 -4.88
C THR A 130 -9.99 23.22 -5.20
N LEU A 131 -9.60 22.52 -6.26
CA LEU A 131 -8.21 22.47 -6.72
C LEU A 131 -7.71 23.84 -7.20
N GLU A 132 -8.59 24.65 -7.79
CA GLU A 132 -8.26 26.03 -8.17
C GLU A 132 -8.03 26.93 -6.95
N ALA A 133 -8.88 26.83 -5.93
CA ALA A 133 -8.68 27.54 -4.67
C ALA A 133 -7.35 27.16 -4.01
N ILE A 134 -7.06 25.85 -3.91
CA ILE A 134 -5.79 25.33 -3.37
C ILE A 134 -4.59 25.85 -4.17
N SER A 135 -4.69 25.89 -5.50
CA SER A 135 -3.57 26.27 -6.35
C SER A 135 -3.06 27.69 -6.09
N ARG A 136 -3.90 28.60 -5.57
CA ARG A 136 -3.54 29.99 -5.28
C ARG A 136 -2.71 30.18 -4.00
N SER A 137 -2.67 29.17 -3.13
CA SER A 137 -1.94 29.24 -1.86
C SER A 137 -0.80 28.24 -1.85
N GLU A 138 0.43 28.72 -1.77
CA GLU A 138 1.62 27.87 -1.71
C GLU A 138 1.55 26.88 -0.54
N LYS A 139 1.11 27.33 0.64
CA LYS A 139 0.92 26.48 1.81
C LYS A 139 -0.05 25.33 1.52
N LEU A 140 -1.17 25.62 0.85
CA LEU A 140 -2.16 24.60 0.52
C LEU A 140 -1.67 23.66 -0.58
N ARG A 141 -0.91 24.17 -1.57
CA ARG A 141 -0.25 23.33 -2.58
C ARG A 141 0.71 22.34 -1.94
N ASN A 142 1.59 22.82 -1.07
CA ASN A 142 2.59 21.97 -0.40
C ASN A 142 1.91 20.91 0.48
N LEU A 143 0.83 21.28 1.19
CA LEU A 143 0.03 20.33 1.96
C LEU A 143 -0.63 19.28 1.05
N PHE A 144 -1.25 19.72 -0.05
CA PHE A 144 -1.89 18.82 -1.01
C PHE A 144 -0.87 17.83 -1.58
N GLU A 145 0.30 18.30 -2.02
CA GLU A 145 1.38 17.49 -2.55
C GLU A 145 1.89 16.46 -1.53
N SER A 146 2.07 16.89 -0.27
CA SER A 146 2.51 16.00 0.82
C SER A 146 1.50 14.89 1.08
N ILE A 147 0.20 15.21 1.09
CA ILE A 147 -0.85 14.21 1.26
C ILE A 147 -0.87 13.25 0.07
N LEU A 148 -0.76 13.75 -1.16
CA LEU A 148 -0.74 12.92 -2.36
C LEU A 148 0.46 11.97 -2.36
N TYR A 149 1.65 12.45 -1.99
CA TYR A 149 2.85 11.62 -1.87
C TYR A 149 2.68 10.53 -0.81
N ASN A 150 2.21 10.90 0.39
CA ASN A 150 1.93 9.93 1.44
C ASN A 150 0.88 8.89 1.01
N MET A 151 -0.12 9.28 0.23
CA MET A 151 -1.11 8.35 -0.32
C MET A 151 -0.49 7.37 -1.33
N GLU A 152 0.45 7.83 -2.17
CA GLU A 152 1.21 6.95 -3.08
C GLU A 152 1.99 5.89 -2.29
N ASP A 153 2.68 6.29 -1.23
CA ASP A 153 3.43 5.37 -0.35
C ASP A 153 2.52 4.42 0.42
N GLU A 154 1.41 4.92 0.98
CA GLU A 154 0.40 4.08 1.65
C GLU A 154 -0.15 3.01 0.70
N CYS A 155 -0.40 3.37 -0.56
CA CYS A 155 -0.89 2.43 -1.57
C CYS A 155 0.14 1.36 -1.88
N LYS A 156 1.40 1.76 -2.09
CA LYS A 156 2.52 0.85 -2.35
C LYS A 156 2.73 -0.12 -1.20
N LEU A 157 2.78 0.37 0.03
CA LEU A 157 2.97 -0.44 1.23
C LEU A 157 1.85 -1.47 1.42
N ARG A 158 0.59 -1.10 1.12
CA ARG A 158 -0.54 -2.03 1.18
C ARG A 158 -0.43 -3.16 0.15
N GLU A 159 0.01 -2.85 -1.06
CA GLU A 159 0.24 -3.88 -2.07
C GLU A 159 1.40 -4.78 -1.69
N GLU A 160 2.52 -4.22 -1.26
CA GLU A 160 3.68 -4.98 -0.78
C GLU A 160 3.29 -5.91 0.37
N LYS A 161 2.50 -5.42 1.33
CA LYS A 161 1.98 -6.23 2.43
C LYS A 161 1.06 -7.35 1.94
N THR A 162 0.21 -7.08 0.95
CA THR A 162 -0.69 -8.08 0.37
C THR A 162 0.10 -9.15 -0.38
N GLN A 163 1.10 -8.74 -1.17
CA GLN A 163 2.00 -9.64 -1.89
C GLN A 163 2.83 -10.49 -0.93
N ALA A 164 3.36 -9.90 0.14
CA ALA A 164 4.08 -10.63 1.18
C ALA A 164 3.19 -11.65 1.89
N ALA A 165 1.93 -11.30 2.19
CA ALA A 165 0.97 -12.22 2.78
C ALA A 165 0.61 -13.37 1.84
N ASP A 166 0.36 -13.08 0.55
CA ASP A 166 0.11 -14.09 -0.47
C ASP A 166 1.34 -15.00 -0.66
N ALA A 167 2.55 -14.45 -0.72
CA ALA A 167 3.79 -15.21 -0.81
C ALA A 167 4.03 -16.10 0.42
N ALA A 168 3.79 -15.57 1.62
CA ALA A 168 3.90 -16.34 2.86
C ALA A 168 2.87 -17.48 2.92
N MET A 169 1.65 -17.26 2.41
CA MET A 169 0.64 -18.31 2.31
C MET A 169 1.03 -19.38 1.30
N LEU A 170 1.53 -18.97 0.12
CA LEU A 170 1.98 -19.90 -0.92
C LEU A 170 3.23 -20.69 -0.50
N ALA A 171 4.07 -20.15 0.38
CA ALA A 171 5.23 -20.85 0.94
C ALA A 171 4.84 -21.97 1.91
N ARG A 172 3.67 -21.87 2.57
CA ARG A 172 3.17 -22.95 3.46
C ARG A 172 2.81 -24.18 2.65
N THR A 173 3.10 -25.35 3.18
CA THR A 173 2.62 -26.61 2.64
C THR A 173 1.10 -26.74 2.81
N ARG A 174 0.45 -27.54 1.95
CA ARG A 174 -0.97 -27.88 2.12
C ARG A 174 -1.30 -28.48 3.49
N GLN A 175 -0.35 -29.20 4.11
CA GLN A 175 -0.51 -29.75 5.46
C GLN A 175 -0.54 -28.63 6.50
N GLU A 176 0.42 -27.70 6.49
CA GLU A 176 0.47 -26.56 7.42
C GLU A 176 -0.77 -25.66 7.29
N ILE A 177 -1.33 -25.54 6.08
CA ILE A 177 -2.55 -24.77 5.85
C ILE A 177 -3.75 -25.44 6.54
N ILE A 178 -3.93 -26.77 6.40
CA ILE A 178 -5.13 -27.47 6.91
C ILE A 178 -5.02 -27.87 8.39
N GLN A 179 -3.81 -27.99 8.94
CA GLN A 179 -3.59 -28.54 10.28
C GLN A 179 -4.47 -27.88 11.36
N PRO A 180 -4.62 -26.53 11.42
CA PRO A 180 -5.47 -25.91 12.43
C PRO A 180 -6.95 -26.36 12.34
N LEU A 181 -7.43 -26.67 11.14
CA LEU A 181 -8.80 -27.16 10.94
C LEU A 181 -8.96 -28.65 11.29
N ILE A 182 -7.93 -29.46 11.06
CA ILE A 182 -7.89 -30.86 11.53
C ILE A 182 -8.02 -30.87 13.06
N ASP A 183 -7.22 -30.03 13.72
CA ASP A 183 -7.20 -29.92 15.19
C ASP A 183 -8.55 -29.42 15.72
N ALA A 184 -9.10 -28.33 15.15
CA ALA A 184 -10.39 -27.78 15.56
C ALA A 184 -11.58 -28.74 15.35
N ARG A 185 -11.49 -29.63 14.35
CA ARG A 185 -12.52 -30.67 14.11
C ARG A 185 -12.28 -31.94 14.90
N ASN A 186 -11.18 -32.03 15.65
CA ASN A 186 -10.75 -33.21 16.38
C ASN A 186 -10.72 -34.47 15.47
N ASP A 187 -10.15 -34.32 14.27
CA ASP A 187 -10.14 -35.36 13.24
C ASP A 187 -8.99 -36.36 13.43
N HIS A 188 -9.32 -37.55 13.92
CA HIS A 188 -8.38 -38.67 14.15
C HIS A 188 -8.16 -39.57 12.92
N SER A 189 -8.75 -39.24 11.77
CA SER A 189 -8.53 -40.01 10.56
C SER A 189 -7.07 -39.96 10.10
N ILE A 190 -6.64 -40.96 9.35
CA ILE A 190 -5.27 -41.06 8.84
C ILE A 190 -4.93 -39.77 8.07
N TYR A 191 -3.93 -39.02 8.58
CA TYR A 191 -3.49 -37.71 8.08
C TYR A 191 -4.60 -36.65 7.92
N GLY A 192 -5.68 -36.71 8.72
CA GLY A 192 -6.82 -35.79 8.61
C GLY A 192 -7.60 -35.89 7.30
N SER A 193 -7.63 -37.09 6.70
CA SER A 193 -8.29 -37.37 5.42
C SER A 193 -9.79 -37.00 5.40
N ALA A 194 -10.49 -37.10 6.54
CA ALA A 194 -11.88 -36.69 6.64
C ALA A 194 -12.03 -35.17 6.48
N THR A 195 -11.16 -34.39 7.12
CA THR A 195 -11.11 -32.92 6.98
C THR A 195 -10.74 -32.51 5.57
N TYR A 196 -9.75 -33.17 4.94
CA TYR A 196 -9.44 -32.94 3.52
C TYR A 196 -10.65 -33.18 2.61
N SER A 197 -11.40 -34.25 2.85
CA SER A 197 -12.59 -34.59 2.06
C SER A 197 -13.69 -33.54 2.24
N ALA A 198 -13.89 -33.06 3.48
CA ALA A 198 -14.84 -31.99 3.79
C ALA A 198 -14.48 -30.66 3.11
N VAL A 199 -13.20 -30.27 3.14
CA VAL A 199 -12.70 -29.07 2.44
C VAL A 199 -12.90 -29.21 0.93
N GLY A 200 -12.53 -30.35 0.35
CA GLY A 200 -12.76 -30.62 -1.08
C GLY A 200 -14.24 -30.56 -1.47
N ALA A 201 -15.15 -31.07 -0.63
CA ALA A 201 -16.59 -30.95 -0.84
C ALA A 201 -17.06 -29.49 -0.76
N ARG A 202 -16.54 -28.70 0.19
CA ARG A 202 -16.85 -27.26 0.31
C ARG A 202 -16.35 -26.47 -0.89
N MET A 203 -15.15 -26.78 -1.38
CA MET A 203 -14.59 -26.20 -2.61
C MET A 203 -15.48 -26.46 -3.83
N ARG A 204 -15.98 -27.69 -4.00
CA ARG A 204 -16.95 -28.00 -5.08
C ARG A 204 -18.25 -27.22 -4.94
N LYS A 205 -18.79 -27.09 -3.71
CA LYS A 205 -19.99 -26.28 -3.43
C LYS A 205 -19.81 -24.80 -3.79
N LYS A 206 -18.57 -24.30 -3.76
CA LYS A 206 -18.21 -22.95 -4.22
C LYS A 206 -18.01 -22.84 -5.74
N GLY A 207 -18.30 -23.90 -6.49
CA GLY A 207 -18.17 -23.92 -7.95
C GLY A 207 -16.76 -24.25 -8.46
N ILE A 208 -15.87 -24.80 -7.62
CA ILE A 208 -14.57 -25.28 -8.08
C ILE A 208 -14.75 -26.63 -8.76
N ASP A 209 -14.57 -26.64 -10.08
CA ASP A 209 -14.49 -27.86 -10.88
C ASP A 209 -13.03 -28.34 -10.94
N PHE A 210 -12.72 -29.37 -10.14
CA PHE A 210 -11.37 -29.94 -10.09
C PHE A 210 -10.95 -30.60 -11.41
N GLU A 211 -11.88 -31.12 -12.22
CA GLU A 211 -11.54 -31.75 -13.50
C GLU A 211 -11.13 -30.69 -14.53
N SER A 212 -11.87 -29.58 -14.58
CA SER A 212 -11.53 -28.43 -15.42
C SER A 212 -10.18 -27.81 -15.01
N VAL A 213 -9.95 -27.62 -13.71
CA VAL A 213 -8.66 -27.09 -13.20
C VAL A 213 -7.51 -28.05 -13.51
N GLU A 214 -7.71 -29.36 -13.35
CA GLU A 214 -6.71 -30.38 -13.71
C GLU A 214 -6.37 -30.34 -15.19
N ALA A 215 -7.39 -30.30 -16.07
CA ALA A 215 -7.20 -30.25 -17.52
C ALA A 215 -6.45 -28.98 -17.94
N ALA A 216 -6.81 -27.83 -17.37
CA ALA A 216 -6.12 -26.56 -17.63
C ALA A 216 -4.66 -26.61 -17.17
N TYR A 217 -4.39 -27.15 -15.98
CA TYR A 217 -3.03 -27.28 -15.45
C TYR A 217 -2.17 -28.22 -16.31
N ARG A 218 -2.72 -29.36 -16.74
CA ARG A 218 -2.06 -30.28 -17.67
C ARG A 218 -1.78 -29.64 -19.02
N GLY A 219 -2.71 -28.85 -19.55
CA GLY A 219 -2.51 -28.09 -20.79
C GLY A 219 -1.34 -27.10 -20.70
N LYS A 220 -1.19 -26.42 -19.57
CA LYS A 220 -0.08 -25.47 -19.32
C LYS A 220 1.27 -26.15 -19.12
N THR A 221 1.30 -27.31 -18.45
CA THR A 221 2.54 -27.99 -18.05
C THR A 221 2.99 -29.10 -19.00
N GLY A 222 2.13 -29.56 -19.91
CA GLY A 222 2.39 -30.69 -20.80
C GLY A 222 2.30 -32.05 -20.13
N ILE A 223 1.82 -32.13 -18.88
CA ILE A 223 1.71 -33.39 -18.13
C ILE A 223 0.62 -34.28 -18.74
N LYS A 224 1.02 -35.46 -19.20
CA LYS A 224 0.11 -36.41 -19.86
C LYS A 224 -0.66 -37.31 -18.87
N ARG A 225 -0.14 -37.56 -17.68
CA ARG A 225 -0.81 -38.38 -16.66
C ARG A 225 -1.92 -37.63 -15.94
N LYS A 226 -2.84 -38.37 -15.30
CA LYS A 226 -3.82 -37.82 -14.35
C LYS A 226 -3.10 -37.27 -13.11
N ILE A 227 -3.56 -36.13 -12.61
CA ILE A 227 -2.99 -35.44 -11.44
C ILE A 227 -3.98 -35.53 -10.29
N LYS A 228 -3.51 -35.93 -9.10
CA LYS A 228 -4.36 -36.02 -7.91
C LYS A 228 -4.68 -34.62 -7.37
N HIS A 229 -5.85 -34.43 -6.76
CA HIS A 229 -6.23 -33.11 -6.23
C HIS A 229 -5.22 -32.51 -5.26
N ASN A 230 -4.62 -33.32 -4.39
CA ASN A 230 -3.61 -32.85 -3.44
C ASN A 230 -2.37 -32.32 -4.17
N GLU A 231 -1.90 -33.06 -5.18
CA GLU A 231 -0.78 -32.63 -6.03
C GLU A 231 -1.14 -31.34 -6.79
N LEU A 232 -2.38 -31.22 -7.28
CA LEU A 232 -2.85 -30.02 -7.95
C LEU A 232 -2.87 -28.81 -7.00
N ILE A 233 -3.33 -28.98 -5.76
CA ILE A 233 -3.32 -27.93 -4.73
C ILE A 233 -1.89 -27.51 -4.36
N ASP A 234 -0.94 -28.46 -4.34
CA ASP A 234 0.46 -28.14 -4.01
C ASP A 234 1.16 -27.34 -5.11
N ASN A 235 0.74 -27.49 -6.37
CA ASN A 235 1.44 -26.93 -7.53
C ASN A 235 0.71 -25.80 -8.27
N ASP A 236 -0.61 -25.66 -8.14
CA ASP A 236 -1.38 -24.56 -8.73
C ASP A 236 -1.67 -23.48 -7.68
N ALA A 237 -1.04 -22.31 -7.85
CA ALA A 237 -1.10 -21.22 -6.86
C ALA A 237 -2.53 -20.71 -6.62
N ASP A 238 -3.34 -20.62 -7.68
CA ASP A 238 -4.72 -20.15 -7.59
C ASP A 238 -5.60 -21.15 -6.83
N LEU A 239 -5.44 -22.44 -7.11
CA LEU A 239 -6.13 -23.50 -6.39
C LEU A 239 -5.67 -23.59 -4.93
N LYS A 240 -4.38 -23.41 -4.66
CA LYS A 240 -3.82 -23.35 -3.31
C LYS A 240 -4.41 -22.19 -2.50
N LYS A 241 -4.58 -21.03 -3.13
CA LYS A 241 -5.24 -19.87 -2.52
C LYS A 241 -6.69 -20.15 -2.16
N LYS A 242 -7.47 -20.69 -3.10
CA LYS A 242 -8.87 -21.08 -2.87
C LYS A 242 -9.01 -22.16 -1.79
N PHE A 243 -8.05 -23.09 -1.73
CA PHE A 243 -7.96 -24.08 -0.68
C PHE A 243 -7.74 -23.43 0.69
N ALA A 244 -6.74 -22.55 0.82
CA ALA A 244 -6.46 -21.83 2.06
C ALA A 244 -7.64 -20.96 2.53
N GLU A 245 -8.31 -20.24 1.61
CA GLU A 245 -9.51 -19.46 1.89
C GLU A 245 -10.65 -20.36 2.41
N THR A 246 -10.86 -21.52 1.79
CA THR A 246 -11.90 -22.46 2.22
C THR A 246 -11.61 -23.07 3.59
N VAL A 247 -10.34 -23.37 3.88
CA VAL A 247 -9.91 -23.84 5.21
C VAL A 247 -10.15 -22.75 6.25
N ALA A 248 -9.76 -21.50 5.99
CA ALA A 248 -9.93 -20.39 6.91
C ALA A 248 -11.41 -20.11 7.24
N GLU A 249 -12.29 -20.17 6.24
CA GLU A 249 -13.75 -20.06 6.44
C GLU A 249 -14.29 -21.19 7.32
N MET A 250 -13.95 -22.44 7.00
CA MET A 250 -14.42 -23.59 7.78
C MET A 250 -13.89 -23.58 9.22
N LEU A 251 -12.67 -23.07 9.43
CA LEU A 251 -12.08 -22.90 10.76
C LEU A 251 -12.82 -21.83 11.57
N HIS A 252 -13.16 -20.71 10.94
CA HIS A 252 -13.95 -19.67 11.57
C HIS A 252 -15.38 -20.12 11.90
N GLU A 253 -16.00 -20.96 11.06
CA GLU A 253 -17.29 -21.62 11.37
C GLU A 253 -17.18 -22.56 12.57
N ALA A 254 -16.12 -23.38 12.64
CA ALA A 254 -15.89 -24.30 13.75
C ALA A 254 -15.71 -23.54 15.09
N GLY A 255 -14.91 -22.47 15.09
CA GLY A 255 -14.70 -21.65 16.29
C GLY A 255 -15.95 -20.93 16.81
N LYS A 256 -16.90 -20.59 15.92
CA LYS A 256 -18.20 -20.02 16.32
C LYS A 256 -19.11 -21.06 16.98
N ALA A 257 -19.14 -22.29 16.46
CA ALA A 257 -19.95 -23.37 17.01
C ALA A 257 -19.53 -23.78 18.43
N ASP A 258 -18.25 -23.66 18.77
CA ASP A 258 -17.76 -23.93 20.12
C ASP A 258 -18.14 -22.82 21.11
N HIS A 259 -18.18 -21.55 20.67
CA HIS A 259 -18.63 -20.42 21.50
C HIS A 259 -20.14 -20.47 21.83
N GLU A 260 -20.96 -20.93 20.89
CA GLU A 260 -22.42 -21.10 21.09
C GLU A 260 -22.78 -22.32 21.96
N ARG A 261 -21.92 -23.35 22.04
CA ARG A 261 -22.13 -24.50 22.94
C ARG A 261 -21.68 -24.26 24.37
N ALA A 262 -20.83 -23.25 24.59
CA ALA A 262 -20.29 -22.89 25.89
C ALA A 262 -21.04 -21.74 26.60
N SER A 263 -22.08 -21.16 25.96
CA SER A 263 -22.97 -20.14 26.52
C SER A 263 -24.32 -20.74 26.89
#